data_AF-A0A7S1PDV3-F1
#
_entry.id   AF-A0A7S1PDV3-F1
#
_cell.length_a   1.000
_cell.length_b   1.000
_cell.length_c   1.000
_cell.angle_alpha   90.00
_cell.angle_beta   90.00
_cell.angle_gamma   90.00
#
_symmetry.space_group_name_H-M   'P 1'
#
loop_
_entity.id
_entity.type
_entity.pdbx_description
1 polymer ?
#
loop_
_entity_poly.entity_id
_entity_poly.type
_entity_poly.pdbx_seq_one_letter_code
_entity_poly.pdbx_strand_id
1 'polypeptide(L)'
;KTMIQQLAQQARSVKYIFTQDGLADPHTDPSQSAIDIASTLSFDEATDVRVENARGFHPPANIPSPHPTIITHLQPFSTQATRLCVASGLGGAAGELLAGKMPKEVRVVDVERGLGGEEKVGVSGWWWWWWGLS
;
A
#
# COMPACT_ATOMS: atom_id res chain seq x y z
N LYS A 1 -1.92 14.81 -21.35
CA LYS A 1 -1.38 14.43 -20.04
C LYS A 1 -1.95 15.38 -19.00
N THR A 2 -2.65 14.88 -17.99
CA THR A 2 -3.28 15.71 -16.94
C THR A 2 -2.25 16.12 -15.88
N MET A 3 -2.54 17.18 -15.12
CA MET A 3 -1.65 17.65 -14.05
C MET A 3 -1.38 16.56 -13.00
N ILE A 4 -2.40 15.74 -12.67
CA ILE A 4 -2.25 14.64 -11.72
C ILE A 4 -1.30 13.53 -12.22
N GLN A 5 -1.30 13.25 -13.53
CA GLN A 5 -0.36 12.27 -14.12
C GLN A 5 1.08 12.78 -14.09
N GLN A 6 1.31 14.09 -14.27
CA GLN A 6 2.65 14.68 -14.16
C GLN A 6 3.15 14.64 -12.71
N LEU A 7 2.28 14.96 -11.75
CA LEU A 7 2.61 14.90 -10.33
C LEU A 7 2.91 13.47 -9.87
N ALA A 8 2.12 12.49 -10.31
CA ALA A 8 2.36 11.08 -10.00
C ALA A 8 3.72 10.61 -10.52
N GLN A 9 4.07 11.00 -11.76
CA GLN A 9 5.34 10.60 -12.37
C GLN A 9 6.56 11.10 -11.58
N GLN A 10 6.48 12.31 -11.02
CA GLN A 10 7.55 12.95 -10.24
C GLN A 10 7.44 12.67 -8.73
N ALA A 11 6.45 11.89 -8.31
CA ALA A 11 6.22 11.63 -6.89
C ALA A 11 7.31 10.71 -6.34
N ARG A 12 8.08 11.21 -5.38
CA ARG A 12 9.09 10.40 -4.67
C ARG A 12 8.51 9.45 -3.64
N SER A 13 7.34 9.78 -3.10
CA SER A 13 6.65 8.99 -2.08
C SER A 13 5.20 8.77 -2.49
N VAL A 14 4.77 7.51 -2.42
CA VAL A 14 3.39 7.09 -2.71
C VAL A 14 2.80 6.57 -1.42
N LYS A 15 1.67 7.14 -1.00
CA LYS A 15 1.03 6.81 0.26
C LYS A 15 -0.38 6.32 0.06
N TYR A 16 -0.69 5.18 0.64
CA TYR A 16 -2.05 4.75 0.89
C TYR A 16 -2.42 5.10 2.33
N ILE A 17 -3.46 5.90 2.51
CA ILE A 17 -3.83 6.48 3.80
C ILE A 17 -5.21 5.98 4.21
N PHE A 18 -5.31 5.30 5.35
CA PHE A 18 -6.60 4.95 5.93
C PHE A 18 -7.24 6.17 6.59
N THR A 19 -8.48 6.45 6.22
CA THR A 19 -9.33 7.49 6.82
C THR A 19 -10.56 6.85 7.48
N GLN A 20 -11.26 7.61 8.31
CA GLN A 20 -12.51 7.14 8.90
C GLN A 20 -13.56 6.80 7.84
N ASP A 21 -13.70 7.63 6.81
CA ASP A 21 -14.63 7.40 5.70
C ASP A 21 -14.24 6.16 4.89
N GLY A 22 -12.95 5.96 4.64
CA GLY A 22 -12.44 4.78 3.92
C GLY A 22 -12.56 3.46 4.69
N LEU A 23 -12.93 3.48 5.98
CA LEU A 23 -13.35 2.27 6.71
C LEU A 23 -14.85 2.04 6.63
N ALA A 24 -15.64 3.11 6.63
CA ALA A 24 -17.10 3.02 6.51
C ALA A 24 -17.53 2.61 5.09
N ASP A 25 -16.77 3.05 4.09
CA ASP A 25 -16.89 2.65 2.69
C ASP A 25 -15.51 2.26 2.15
N PRO A 26 -15.14 0.96 2.24
CA PRO A 26 -13.80 0.50 1.86
C PRO A 26 -13.54 0.54 0.35
N HIS A 27 -14.47 1.05 -0.46
CA HIS A 27 -14.37 1.17 -1.92
C HIS A 27 -13.81 -0.11 -2.57
N THR A 28 -14.30 -1.26 -2.12
CA THR A 28 -13.87 -2.58 -2.61
C THR A 28 -14.24 -2.80 -4.07
N ASP A 29 -15.18 -2.01 -4.60
CA ASP A 29 -15.59 -2.00 -6.00
C ASP A 29 -15.40 -0.59 -6.60
N PRO A 30 -14.19 -0.28 -7.11
CA PRO A 30 -13.90 1.02 -7.70
C PRO A 30 -14.65 1.20 -9.02
N SER A 31 -15.17 2.41 -9.26
CA SER A 31 -15.80 2.73 -10.54
C SER A 31 -14.82 2.64 -11.70
N GLN A 32 -15.32 2.38 -12.92
CA GLN A 32 -14.47 2.29 -14.11
C GLN A 32 -13.61 3.55 -14.31
N SER A 33 -14.15 4.74 -14.04
CA SER A 33 -13.38 5.98 -14.12
C SER A 33 -12.24 6.05 -13.11
N ALA A 34 -12.42 5.50 -11.90
CA ALA A 34 -11.34 5.42 -10.92
C ALA A 34 -10.25 4.44 -11.36
N ILE A 35 -10.65 3.29 -11.94
CA ILE A 35 -9.72 2.30 -12.53
C ILE A 35 -8.93 2.94 -13.69
N ASP A 36 -9.60 3.64 -14.59
CA ASP A 36 -8.96 4.29 -15.74
C ASP A 36 -7.96 5.35 -15.28
N ILE A 37 -8.31 6.16 -14.27
CA ILE A 37 -7.35 7.12 -13.69
C ILE A 37 -6.16 6.37 -13.07
N ALA A 38 -6.40 5.41 -12.18
CA ALA A 38 -5.36 4.66 -11.47
C ALA A 38 -4.38 3.96 -12.42
N SER A 39 -4.88 3.36 -13.50
CA SER A 39 -4.07 2.67 -14.51
C SER A 39 -3.20 3.61 -15.36
N THR A 40 -3.52 4.90 -15.41
CA THR A 40 -2.75 5.93 -16.13
C THR A 40 -1.69 6.63 -15.26
N LEU A 41 -1.71 6.42 -13.95
CA LEU A 41 -0.70 6.98 -13.06
C LEU A 41 0.58 6.13 -13.14
N SER A 42 1.69 6.78 -13.51
CA SER A 42 3.02 6.20 -13.39
C SER A 42 3.76 6.81 -12.21
N PHE A 43 4.65 6.04 -11.60
CA PHE A 43 5.39 6.41 -10.38
C PHE A 43 6.89 6.22 -10.61
N ASP A 44 7.39 6.84 -11.69
CA ASP A 44 8.73 6.56 -12.21
C ASP A 44 9.85 6.96 -11.23
N GLU A 45 9.63 8.05 -10.49
CA GLU A 45 10.55 8.58 -9.47
C GLU A 45 10.23 8.10 -8.04
N ALA A 46 9.23 7.22 -7.87
CA ALA A 46 8.88 6.74 -6.54
C ALA A 46 9.99 5.88 -5.96
N THR A 47 10.39 6.22 -4.74
CA THR A 47 11.44 5.50 -3.99
C THR A 47 10.90 4.86 -2.72
N ASP A 48 9.81 5.41 -2.20
CA ASP A 48 9.25 5.10 -0.89
C ASP A 48 7.73 4.94 -1.00
N VAL A 49 7.24 3.73 -0.75
CA VAL A 49 5.81 3.39 -0.78
C VAL A 49 5.36 3.14 0.65
N ARG A 50 4.25 3.76 1.08
CA ARG A 50 3.78 3.67 2.45
C ARG A 50 2.30 3.35 2.56
N VAL A 51 1.98 2.61 3.61
CA VAL A 51 0.63 2.40 4.11
C VAL A 51 0.57 3.00 5.51
N GLU A 52 -0.21 4.06 5.70
CA GLU A 52 -0.26 4.80 6.97
C GLU A 52 -1.72 5.08 7.35
N ASN A 53 -1.97 5.36 8.64
CA ASN A 53 -3.24 5.94 9.07
C ASN A 53 -3.21 7.46 8.85
N ALA A 54 -4.37 8.07 8.59
CA ALA A 54 -4.50 9.52 8.59
C ALA A 54 -4.04 10.11 9.95
N ARG A 55 -3.51 11.35 9.94
CA ARG A 55 -3.06 11.98 11.18
C ARG A 55 -4.22 12.14 12.15
N GLY A 56 -4.01 11.70 13.40
CA GLY A 56 -5.03 11.72 14.46
C GLY A 56 -6.08 10.61 14.32
N PHE A 57 -5.99 9.78 13.28
CA PHE A 57 -6.88 8.65 13.10
C PHE A 57 -6.37 7.43 13.88
N HIS A 58 -7.19 6.99 14.83
CA HIS A 58 -6.95 5.80 15.63
C HIS A 58 -8.05 4.81 15.30
N PRO A 59 -7.79 3.82 14.43
CA PRO A 59 -8.81 2.83 14.10
C PRO A 59 -9.20 2.04 15.36
N PRO A 60 -10.48 1.69 15.53
CA PRO A 60 -10.91 0.83 16.62
C PRO A 60 -10.17 -0.51 16.60
N ALA A 61 -9.81 -1.03 17.77
CA ALA A 61 -9.28 -2.38 17.89
C ALA A 61 -10.36 -3.37 17.39
N ASN A 62 -9.97 -4.31 16.52
CA ASN A 62 -10.82 -5.33 15.87
C ASN A 62 -11.58 -4.91 14.61
N ILE A 63 -11.23 -3.79 13.97
CA ILE A 63 -11.74 -3.52 12.62
C ILE A 63 -11.01 -4.44 11.63
N PRO A 64 -11.72 -5.11 10.69
CA PRO A 64 -11.06 -5.88 9.65
C PRO A 64 -10.21 -4.96 8.75
N SER A 65 -9.01 -5.43 8.39
CA SER A 65 -8.19 -4.75 7.37
C SER A 65 -8.99 -4.63 6.08
N PRO A 66 -9.22 -3.41 5.55
CA PRO A 66 -9.92 -3.27 4.29
C PRO A 66 -8.99 -3.72 3.14
N HIS A 67 -9.60 -4.18 2.04
CA HIS A 67 -8.89 -4.72 0.88
C HIS A 67 -9.06 -3.79 -0.32
N PRO A 68 -8.15 -2.79 -0.50
CA PRO A 68 -8.31 -1.76 -1.52
C PRO A 68 -7.97 -2.28 -2.91
N THR A 69 -8.97 -2.78 -3.62
CA THR A 69 -8.84 -3.33 -4.98
C THR A 69 -8.30 -2.30 -5.99
N ILE A 70 -8.48 -1.00 -5.76
CA ILE A 70 -7.89 0.06 -6.59
C ILE A 70 -6.36 -0.06 -6.76
N ILE A 71 -5.65 -0.59 -5.75
CA ILE A 71 -4.19 -0.79 -5.81
C ILE A 71 -3.82 -1.83 -6.90
N THR A 72 -4.69 -2.80 -7.16
CA THR A 72 -4.47 -3.82 -8.20
C THR A 72 -4.44 -3.21 -9.61
N HIS A 73 -5.07 -2.04 -9.80
CA HIS A 73 -5.15 -1.35 -11.07
C HIS A 73 -4.00 -0.36 -11.28
N LEU A 74 -3.14 -0.12 -10.28
CA LEU A 74 -1.96 0.72 -10.45
C LEU A 74 -0.93 0.04 -11.36
N GLN A 75 -0.16 0.86 -12.07
CA GLN A 75 1.03 0.37 -12.76
C GLN A 75 2.07 -0.14 -11.76
N PRO A 76 2.89 -1.13 -12.13
CA PRO A 76 4.03 -1.53 -11.31
C PRO A 76 4.95 -0.33 -11.03
N PHE A 77 5.55 -0.32 -9.85
CA PHE A 77 6.52 0.71 -9.49
C PHE A 77 7.83 0.50 -10.27
N SER A 78 8.50 1.63 -10.52
CA SER A 78 9.85 1.66 -11.08
C SER A 78 10.86 0.93 -10.18
N THR A 79 12.00 0.50 -10.74
CA THR A 79 13.11 -0.12 -9.99
C THR A 79 13.70 0.79 -8.90
N GLN A 80 13.36 2.08 -8.92
CA GLN A 80 13.73 3.04 -7.89
C GLN A 80 12.96 2.83 -6.57
N ALA A 81 11.78 2.20 -6.63
CA ALA A 81 10.95 1.92 -5.47
C ALA A 81 11.56 0.75 -4.68
N THR A 82 12.39 1.09 -3.72
CA THR A 82 13.18 0.11 -2.95
C THR A 82 12.67 -0.09 -1.53
N ARG A 83 11.72 0.74 -1.09
CA ARG A 83 11.16 0.71 0.26
C ARG A 83 9.64 0.62 0.26
N LEU A 84 9.12 -0.36 0.98
CA LEU A 84 7.72 -0.46 1.37
C LEU A 84 7.62 -0.36 2.90
N CYS A 85 6.83 0.58 3.40
CA CYS A 85 6.58 0.76 4.84
C CYS A 85 5.09 0.62 5.16
N VAL A 86 4.74 -0.28 6.07
CA VAL A 86 3.39 -0.50 6.55
C VAL A 86 3.33 -0.06 8.01
N ALA A 87 2.87 1.17 8.22
CA ALA A 87 2.72 1.81 9.52
C ALA A 87 1.25 1.94 9.92
N SER A 88 0.52 0.82 9.84
CA SER A 88 -0.86 0.70 10.30
C SER A 88 -1.21 -0.75 10.65
N GLY A 89 -1.94 -0.96 11.74
CA GLY A 89 -2.51 -2.27 12.09
C GLY A 89 -3.57 -2.76 11.10
N LEU A 90 -4.11 -1.89 10.24
CA LEU A 90 -5.01 -2.23 9.14
C LEU A 90 -4.27 -2.43 7.81
N GLY A 91 -2.94 -2.33 7.82
CA GLY A 91 -2.14 -2.24 6.61
C GLY A 91 -1.84 -3.56 5.92
N GLY A 92 -2.27 -4.70 6.46
CA GLY A 92 -1.89 -6.03 5.96
C GLY A 92 -2.27 -6.24 4.49
N ALA A 93 -3.56 -6.14 4.16
CA ALA A 93 -4.04 -6.36 2.80
C ALA A 93 -3.52 -5.29 1.81
N ALA A 94 -3.52 -4.02 2.22
CA ALA A 94 -3.01 -2.94 1.39
C ALA A 94 -1.50 -3.07 1.12
N GLY A 95 -0.74 -3.47 2.14
CA GLY A 95 0.70 -3.71 2.05
C GLY A 95 1.04 -4.88 1.13
N GLU A 96 0.28 -5.97 1.19
CA GLU A 96 0.42 -7.10 0.28
C GLU A 96 0.18 -6.70 -1.19
N LEU A 97 -0.90 -5.96 -1.46
CA LEU A 97 -1.21 -5.48 -2.80
C LEU A 97 -0.11 -4.55 -3.35
N LEU A 98 0.42 -3.66 -2.52
CA LEU A 98 1.51 -2.76 -2.91
C LEU A 98 2.83 -3.53 -3.11
N ALA A 99 3.11 -4.54 -2.28
CA ALA A 99 4.27 -5.41 -2.46
C ALA A 99 4.22 -6.12 -3.82
N GLY A 100 3.04 -6.57 -4.26
CA GLY A 100 2.83 -7.15 -5.59
C GLY A 100 3.09 -6.17 -6.75
N LYS A 101 3.12 -4.87 -6.49
CA LYS A 101 3.46 -3.82 -7.47
C LYS A 101 4.91 -3.37 -7.41
N MET A 102 5.64 -3.72 -6.35
CA MET A 102 7.04 -3.34 -6.20
C MET A 102 7.93 -4.11 -7.19
N PRO A 103 9.09 -3.55 -7.59
CA PRO A 103 10.08 -4.31 -8.34
C PRO A 103 10.59 -5.51 -7.52
N LYS A 104 11.10 -6.54 -8.20
CA LYS A 104 11.60 -7.78 -7.55
C LYS A 104 12.71 -7.54 -6.51
N GLU A 105 13.42 -6.42 -6.61
CA GLU A 105 14.49 -6.03 -5.68
C GLU A 105 14.01 -5.02 -4.64
N VAL A 106 13.04 -5.42 -3.81
CA VAL A 106 12.68 -4.62 -2.62
C VAL A 106 13.79 -4.74 -1.59
N ARG A 107 14.42 -3.61 -1.24
CA ARG A 107 15.55 -3.60 -0.31
C ARG A 107 15.12 -3.52 1.14
N VAL A 108 13.97 -2.91 1.43
CA VAL A 108 13.47 -2.70 2.79
C VAL A 108 11.96 -2.85 2.84
N VAL A 109 11.47 -3.73 3.73
CA VAL A 109 10.06 -3.81 4.13
C VAL A 109 9.98 -3.52 5.62
N ASP A 110 9.44 -2.36 5.98
CA ASP A 110 9.24 -1.94 7.36
C ASP A 110 7.78 -2.20 7.75
N VAL A 111 7.52 -3.00 8.79
CA VAL A 111 6.16 -3.19 9.34
C VAL A 111 6.18 -2.68 10.78
N GLU A 112 5.63 -1.50 11.02
CA GLU A 112 5.55 -0.93 12.36
C GLU A 112 4.42 -1.64 13.14
N ARG A 113 4.81 -2.65 13.94
CA ARG A 113 3.91 -3.45 14.80
C ARG A 113 3.45 -2.69 16.06
N GLY A 114 3.15 -1.39 15.93
CA GLY A 114 3.13 -0.44 17.04
C GLY A 114 1.79 0.20 17.36
N LEU A 115 0.63 -0.37 17.00
CA LEU A 115 -0.68 0.18 17.37
C LEU A 115 -1.70 -0.94 17.71
N GLY A 116 -1.64 -1.38 18.96
CA GLY A 116 -2.72 -1.95 19.78
C GLY A 116 -3.76 -2.86 19.12
N GLY A 117 -3.58 -4.18 19.29
CA GLY A 117 -4.61 -5.20 19.06
C GLY A 117 -3.98 -6.48 18.56
N GLU A 118 -4.18 -7.58 19.28
CA GLU A 118 -3.63 -8.90 18.98
C GLU A 118 -4.07 -9.41 17.61
N GLU A 119 -3.33 -9.09 16.55
CA GLU A 119 -3.15 -10.05 15.48
C GLU A 119 -1.98 -10.95 15.90
N LYS A 120 -2.30 -12.19 16.25
CA LYS A 120 -1.31 -13.23 16.51
C LYS A 120 -0.55 -13.58 15.22
N VAL A 121 0.30 -12.67 14.74
CA VAL A 121 1.32 -13.01 13.77
C VAL A 121 2.50 -13.57 14.55
N GLY A 122 2.44 -14.88 14.70
CA GLY A 122 3.65 -15.67 14.74
C GLY A 122 4.54 -15.31 13.55
N VAL A 123 5.79 -15.05 13.89
CA VAL A 123 6.98 -15.05 13.04
C VAL A 123 7.23 -13.85 12.12
N SER A 124 7.83 -12.84 12.75
CA SER A 124 9.04 -12.19 12.24
C SER A 124 10.04 -13.26 11.74
N GLY A 125 10.04 -13.53 10.43
CA GLY A 125 11.09 -14.33 9.79
C GLY A 125 10.71 -15.22 8.59
N TRP A 126 9.42 -15.39 8.23
CA TRP A 126 9.04 -16.45 7.26
C TRP A 126 8.65 -15.95 5.85
N TRP A 127 8.55 -14.65 5.62
CA TRP A 127 8.24 -14.10 4.29
C TRP A 127 9.42 -14.17 3.29
N TRP A 128 10.64 -14.47 3.77
CA TRP A 128 11.82 -14.66 2.91
C TRP A 128 11.80 -15.99 2.15
N TRP A 129 10.99 -16.97 2.57
CA TRP A 129 11.03 -18.32 1.98
C TRP A 129 10.11 -18.53 0.77
N TRP A 130 9.22 -17.58 0.45
CA TRP A 130 8.27 -17.75 -0.66
C TRP A 130 8.69 -17.08 -1.98
N TRP A 131 9.65 -16.15 -1.93
CA TRP A 131 10.19 -15.48 -3.13
C TRP A 131 11.46 -16.15 -3.71
N GLY A 132 11.91 -17.24 -3.10
CA GLY A 132 13.08 -18.01 -3.53
C GLY A 132 12.72 -19.42 -3.96
N LEU A 133 11.88 -19.59 -4.99
CA LEU A 133 11.83 -20.74 -5.91
C LEU A 133 10.59 -20.62 -6.82
N SER A 134 10.76 -19.99 -7.99
CA SER A 134 10.16 -20.36 -9.29
C SER A 134 10.62 -19.40 -10.37
#